data_AF-A0A7K3IZ21-F1
#
_entry.id   AF-A0A7K3IZ21-F1
#
_cell.length_a   1.000
_cell.length_b   1.000
_cell.length_c   1.000
_cell.angle_alpha   90.00
_cell.angle_beta   90.00
_cell.angle_gamma   90.00
#
_symmetry.space_group_name_H-M   'P 1'
#
loop_
_entity.id
_entity.type
_entity.pdbx_description
1 polymer ?
#
loop_
_entity_poly.entity_id
_entity_poly.type
_entity_poly.pdbx_seq_one_letter_code
_entity_poly.pdbx_strand_id
1 'polypeptide(L)'
;LPLGKIGIRAERGEPRMTLFTPDEQYTLMTLFAIFRSPLMFGGNLPDNDQFTLSLITNKEVLKVNQQSSNNRQVTRENDLIVWTADDPKTGDKYVALFNASDTPDAEVSVKFDQIGLSGSHNVKDLWTGKKIGKFTGSFSQKIRMHGAGLYKISN
;
A
#
# COMPACT_ATOMS: atom_id res chain seq x y z
N LEU A 1 4.91 -9.59 10.22
CA LEU A 1 5.22 -8.18 9.92
C LEU A 1 6.32 -7.71 10.86
N PRO A 2 7.58 -7.56 10.38
CA PRO A 2 8.69 -7.04 11.17
C PRO A 2 8.59 -5.51 11.33
N LEU A 3 7.53 -5.06 11.98
CA LEU A 3 7.24 -3.64 12.26
C LEU A 3 7.44 -3.35 13.75
N GLY A 4 7.65 -2.08 14.09
CA GLY A 4 7.87 -1.65 15.46
C GLY A 4 9.16 -2.18 16.06
N LYS A 5 9.15 -2.39 17.38
CA LYS A 5 10.30 -2.88 18.14
C LYS A 5 10.36 -4.40 18.14
N ILE A 6 11.46 -4.97 17.69
CA ILE A 6 11.66 -6.42 17.52
C ILE A 6 12.92 -6.89 18.25
N GLY A 7 13.01 -8.21 18.46
CA GLY A 7 14.17 -8.83 19.12
C GLY A 7 14.19 -8.68 20.63
N ILE A 8 13.05 -8.37 21.28
CA ILE A 8 12.99 -8.31 22.74
C ILE A 8 13.21 -9.72 23.29
N ARG A 9 14.35 -9.94 23.94
CA ARG A 9 14.79 -11.24 24.47
C ARG A 9 14.97 -12.31 23.39
N ALA A 10 15.41 -11.93 22.19
CA ALA A 10 15.75 -12.89 21.15
C ALA A 10 17.00 -13.70 21.50
N GLU A 11 17.06 -14.96 21.08
CA GLU A 11 18.26 -15.81 21.22
C GLU A 11 19.45 -15.28 20.39
N ARG A 12 19.17 -14.56 19.31
CA ARG A 12 20.16 -13.93 18.44
C ARG A 12 19.75 -12.49 18.11
N GLY A 13 20.69 -11.57 18.28
CA GLY A 13 20.53 -10.14 17.98
C GLY A 13 20.00 -9.34 19.16
N GLU A 14 20.19 -8.02 19.08
CA GLU A 14 19.79 -7.08 20.13
C GLU A 14 18.40 -6.48 19.87
N PRO A 15 17.67 -6.07 20.94
CA PRO A 15 16.42 -5.34 20.80
C PRO A 15 16.60 -4.06 19.96
N ARG A 16 15.76 -3.87 18.96
CA ARG A 16 15.85 -2.72 18.04
C ARG A 16 14.51 -2.37 17.44
N MET A 17 14.40 -1.16 16.90
CA MET A 17 13.34 -0.85 15.95
C MET A 17 13.58 -1.60 14.63
N THR A 18 12.52 -1.77 13.85
CA THR A 18 12.64 -2.28 12.49
C THR A 18 13.68 -1.49 11.70
N LEU A 19 14.41 -2.18 10.82
CA LEU A 19 15.40 -1.55 9.94
C LEU A 19 14.76 -1.04 8.65
N PHE A 20 13.47 -1.31 8.42
CA PHE A 20 12.75 -0.72 7.31
C PHE A 20 12.56 0.77 7.52
N THR A 21 12.89 1.53 6.49
CA THR A 21 12.52 2.94 6.37
C THR A 21 10.99 3.11 6.38
N PRO A 22 10.47 4.31 6.64
CA PRO A 22 9.02 4.55 6.56
C PRO A 22 8.41 4.17 5.20
N ASP A 23 9.11 4.43 4.10
CA ASP A 23 8.65 4.05 2.75
C ASP A 23 8.56 2.54 2.58
N GLU A 24 9.57 1.80 3.04
CA GLU A 24 9.57 0.33 2.99
C GLU A 24 8.48 -0.28 3.89
N GLN A 25 8.18 0.35 5.03
CA GLN A 25 7.08 -0.07 5.89
C GLN A 25 5.71 0.15 5.22
N TYR A 26 5.52 1.28 4.52
CA TYR A 26 4.34 1.49 3.69
C TYR A 26 4.26 0.49 2.54
N THR A 27 5.38 0.19 1.87
CA THR A 27 5.47 -0.82 0.81
C THR A 27 5.04 -2.19 1.30
N LEU A 28 5.60 -2.65 2.43
CA LEU A 28 5.23 -3.92 3.04
C LEU A 28 3.73 -3.97 3.35
N MET A 29 3.21 -2.95 4.02
CA MET A 29 1.80 -2.93 4.41
C MET A 29 0.85 -2.82 3.22
N THR A 30 1.21 -2.01 2.22
CA THR A 30 0.42 -1.85 0.99
C THR A 30 0.35 -3.16 0.23
N LEU A 31 1.48 -3.87 0.07
CA LEU A 31 1.52 -5.16 -0.58
C LEU A 31 0.72 -6.21 0.19
N PHE A 32 0.93 -6.33 1.50
CA PHE A 32 0.19 -7.29 2.31
C PHE A 32 -1.31 -7.00 2.35
N ALA A 33 -1.70 -5.72 2.30
CA ALA A 33 -3.10 -5.33 2.22
C ALA A 33 -3.71 -5.70 0.87
N ILE A 34 -3.12 -5.28 -0.24
CA ILE A 34 -3.66 -5.53 -1.59
C ILE A 34 -3.54 -7.00 -2.00
N PHE A 35 -2.61 -7.77 -1.43
CA PHE A 35 -2.49 -9.21 -1.67
C PHE A 35 -3.37 -10.05 -0.73
N ARG A 36 -3.99 -9.42 0.29
CA ARG A 36 -4.75 -10.10 1.36
C ARG A 36 -3.94 -11.12 2.17
N SER A 37 -2.66 -10.83 2.39
CA SER A 37 -1.81 -11.65 3.26
C SER A 37 -2.27 -11.56 4.72
N PRO A 38 -2.15 -12.64 5.53
CA PRO A 38 -2.35 -12.55 6.97
C PRO A 38 -1.46 -11.49 7.62
N LEU A 39 -2.06 -10.59 8.41
CA LEU A 39 -1.37 -9.48 9.07
C LEU A 39 -0.92 -9.86 10.49
N MET A 40 0.11 -10.71 10.59
CA MET A 40 0.67 -11.11 11.88
C MET A 40 1.73 -10.10 12.35
N PHE A 41 1.46 -9.33 13.40
CA PHE A 41 2.41 -8.35 13.94
C PHE A 41 3.53 -9.04 14.72
N GLY A 42 4.79 -8.78 14.35
CA GLY A 42 5.96 -9.44 14.96
C GLY A 42 6.71 -8.58 15.98
N GLY A 43 6.33 -7.31 16.15
CA GLY A 43 6.93 -6.41 17.13
C GLY A 43 6.24 -6.44 18.49
N ASN A 44 6.87 -5.81 19.47
CA ASN A 44 6.30 -5.60 20.79
C ASN A 44 5.26 -4.47 20.76
N LEU A 45 3.98 -4.83 20.72
CA LEU A 45 2.86 -3.88 20.59
C LEU A 45 2.86 -2.72 21.60
N PRO A 46 3.15 -2.91 22.90
CA PRO A 46 3.20 -1.81 23.87
C PRO A 46 4.25 -0.75 23.57
N ASP A 47 5.33 -1.12 22.86
CA ASP A 47 6.44 -0.22 22.54
C ASP A 47 6.26 0.46 21.16
N ASN A 48 5.07 0.38 20.56
CA ASN A 48 4.82 1.02 19.26
C ASN A 48 4.84 2.54 19.36
N ASP A 49 5.56 3.18 18.45
CA ASP A 49 5.43 4.61 18.19
C ASP A 49 4.15 4.92 17.41
N GLN A 50 3.82 6.21 17.32
CA GLN A 50 2.60 6.67 16.64
C GLN A 50 2.57 6.29 15.15
N PHE A 51 3.73 6.28 14.49
CA PHE A 51 3.83 5.90 13.09
C PHE A 51 3.52 4.42 12.88
N THR A 52 4.17 3.53 13.63
CA THR A 52 3.94 2.08 13.58
C THR A 52 2.48 1.76 13.92
N LEU A 53 1.92 2.43 14.92
CA LEU A 53 0.52 2.25 15.29
C LEU A 53 -0.42 2.67 14.16
N SER A 54 -0.13 3.77 13.46
CA SER A 54 -0.97 4.24 12.34
C SER A 54 -1.00 3.24 11.18
N LEU A 55 0.11 2.54 10.92
CA LEU A 55 0.19 1.50 9.88
C LEU A 55 -0.81 0.36 10.10
N ILE A 56 -1.02 -0.03 11.37
CA ILE A 56 -1.86 -1.18 11.73
C ILE A 56 -3.28 -0.80 12.19
N THR A 57 -3.60 0.50 12.26
CA THR A 57 -4.92 0.99 12.68
C THR A 57 -5.68 1.74 11.59
N ASN A 58 -5.09 1.94 10.41
CA ASN A 58 -5.77 2.55 9.28
C ASN A 58 -6.91 1.66 8.75
N LYS A 59 -8.15 2.03 9.08
CA LYS A 59 -9.36 1.28 8.72
C LYS A 59 -9.56 1.13 7.21
N GLU A 60 -9.14 2.10 6.40
CA GLU A 60 -9.32 2.04 4.95
C GLU A 60 -8.37 1.04 4.31
N VAL A 61 -7.11 1.02 4.75
CA VAL A 61 -6.12 0.01 4.32
C VAL A 61 -6.51 -1.39 4.80
N LEU A 62 -6.93 -1.51 6.05
CA LEU A 62 -7.43 -2.79 6.59
C LEU A 62 -8.67 -3.28 5.83
N LYS A 63 -9.55 -2.38 5.39
CA LYS A 63 -10.70 -2.75 4.55
C LYS A 63 -10.26 -3.43 3.25
N VAL A 64 -9.19 -2.95 2.62
CA VAL A 64 -8.63 -3.61 1.42
C VAL A 64 -8.24 -5.05 1.75
N ASN A 65 -7.43 -5.28 2.79
CA ASN A 65 -7.01 -6.62 3.19
C ASN A 65 -8.19 -7.56 3.52
N GLN A 66 -9.21 -7.04 4.19
CA GLN A 66 -10.30 -7.85 4.74
C GLN A 66 -11.45 -8.07 3.76
N GLN A 67 -11.73 -7.10 2.88
CA GLN A 67 -12.98 -7.05 2.12
C GLN A 67 -12.80 -6.95 0.60
N SER A 68 -11.59 -6.74 0.08
CA SER A 68 -11.39 -6.66 -1.38
C SER A 68 -11.50 -8.02 -2.08
N SER A 69 -11.77 -8.01 -3.38
CA SER A 69 -11.74 -9.22 -4.23
C SER A 69 -10.98 -8.96 -5.54
N ASN A 70 -10.76 -10.01 -6.34
CA ASN A 70 -10.08 -9.91 -7.64
C ASN A 70 -8.68 -9.25 -7.55
N ASN A 71 -7.99 -9.50 -6.44
CA ASN A 71 -6.66 -9.00 -6.17
C ASN A 71 -5.65 -9.58 -7.17
N ARG A 72 -4.97 -8.72 -7.92
CA ARG A 72 -4.01 -9.16 -8.95
C ARG A 72 -2.99 -8.08 -9.28
N GLN A 73 -1.83 -8.50 -9.75
CA GLN A 73 -0.89 -7.61 -10.42
C GLN A 73 -1.47 -7.16 -11.76
N VAL A 74 -1.31 -5.87 -12.10
CA VAL A 74 -1.68 -5.29 -13.39
C VAL A 74 -0.45 -5.27 -14.30
N THR A 75 0.64 -4.67 -13.84
CA THR A 75 1.91 -4.53 -14.56
C THR A 75 3.10 -4.64 -13.62
N ARG A 76 4.25 -5.00 -14.19
CA ARG A 76 5.56 -4.86 -13.58
C ARG A 76 6.58 -4.59 -14.67
N GLU A 77 7.12 -3.39 -14.70
CA GLU A 77 8.09 -2.93 -15.70
C GLU A 77 9.14 -2.07 -15.01
N ASN A 78 10.43 -2.39 -15.19
CA ASN A 78 11.54 -1.63 -14.59
C ASN A 78 11.39 -1.39 -13.07
N ASP A 79 10.94 -2.42 -12.35
CA ASP A 79 10.62 -2.38 -10.92
C ASP A 79 9.56 -1.37 -10.48
N LEU A 80 8.80 -0.83 -11.43
CA LEU A 80 7.56 -0.12 -11.19
C LEU A 80 6.41 -1.12 -11.30
N ILE A 81 5.64 -1.26 -10.23
CA ILE A 81 4.65 -2.33 -10.09
C ILE A 81 3.30 -1.72 -9.78
N VAL A 82 2.26 -2.25 -10.42
CA VAL A 82 0.87 -1.89 -10.15
C VAL A 82 0.09 -3.13 -9.74
N TRP A 83 -0.65 -3.03 -8.65
CA TRP A 83 -1.65 -4.00 -8.23
C TRP A 83 -3.04 -3.36 -8.20
N THR A 84 -4.06 -4.17 -8.39
CA THR A 84 -5.45 -3.75 -8.23
C THR A 84 -6.28 -4.78 -7.50
N ALA A 85 -7.39 -4.33 -6.94
CA ALA A 85 -8.44 -5.14 -6.39
C ALA A 85 -9.77 -4.39 -6.47
N ASP A 86 -10.87 -5.08 -6.19
CA ASP A 86 -12.22 -4.54 -6.25
C ASP A 86 -12.77 -4.33 -4.83
N ASP A 87 -13.59 -3.30 -4.63
CA ASP A 87 -14.48 -3.15 -3.47
C ASP A 87 -15.82 -3.81 -3.82
N PRO A 88 -16.11 -5.05 -3.39
CA PRO A 88 -17.31 -5.78 -3.84
C PRO A 88 -18.63 -5.09 -3.47
N LYS A 89 -18.59 -4.18 -2.48
CA LYS A 89 -19.77 -3.47 -1.99
C LYS A 89 -20.15 -2.29 -2.86
N THR A 90 -19.18 -1.65 -3.51
CA THR A 90 -19.41 -0.40 -4.25
C THR A 90 -19.08 -0.51 -5.73
N GLY A 91 -18.29 -1.51 -6.14
CA GLY A 91 -17.75 -1.63 -7.48
C GLY A 91 -16.54 -0.73 -7.74
N ASP A 92 -16.08 0.01 -6.72
CA ASP A 92 -14.88 0.84 -6.81
C ASP A 92 -13.62 -0.02 -6.96
N LYS A 93 -12.52 0.57 -7.46
CA LYS A 93 -11.22 -0.09 -7.56
C LYS A 93 -10.27 0.38 -6.47
N TYR A 94 -9.51 -0.55 -5.91
CA TYR A 94 -8.28 -0.28 -5.18
C TYR A 94 -7.10 -0.39 -6.15
N VAL A 95 -6.15 0.52 -6.05
CA VAL A 95 -4.92 0.53 -6.84
C VAL A 95 -3.75 0.75 -5.91
N ALA A 96 -2.77 -0.15 -5.96
CA ALA A 96 -1.49 0.01 -5.29
C ALA A 96 -0.39 0.26 -6.31
N LEU A 97 0.40 1.29 -6.09
CA LEU A 97 1.54 1.69 -6.92
C LEU A 97 2.82 1.49 -6.11
N PHE A 98 3.82 0.82 -6.67
CA PHE A 98 5.09 0.56 -6.00
C PHE A 98 6.27 0.99 -6.88
N ASN A 99 7.27 1.59 -6.25
CA ASN A 99 8.59 1.77 -6.83
C ASN A 99 9.57 0.89 -6.06
N ALA A 100 9.91 -0.28 -6.62
CA ALA A 100 10.84 -1.24 -6.02
C ALA A 100 12.27 -1.07 -6.54
N SER A 101 12.56 -0.02 -7.30
CA SER A 101 13.89 0.24 -7.85
C SER A 101 14.83 0.87 -6.80
N ASP A 102 16.13 0.68 -6.97
CA ASP A 102 17.20 1.30 -6.16
C ASP A 102 17.59 2.71 -6.67
N THR A 103 16.86 3.26 -7.65
CA THR A 103 17.13 4.54 -8.30
C THR A 103 15.90 5.46 -8.15
N PRO A 104 16.00 6.77 -8.44
CA PRO A 104 15.24 7.77 -7.69
C PRO A 104 13.73 7.64 -7.89
N ASP A 105 12.99 8.43 -7.12
CA ASP A 105 11.54 8.57 -7.24
C ASP A 105 11.04 8.52 -8.69
N ALA A 106 10.09 7.65 -8.96
CA ALA A 106 9.59 7.38 -10.29
C ALA A 106 8.09 7.63 -10.37
N GLU A 107 7.62 8.03 -11.55
CA GLU A 107 6.20 8.10 -11.82
C GLU A 107 5.68 6.69 -12.13
N VAL A 108 4.76 6.21 -11.29
CA VAL A 108 4.07 4.94 -11.50
C VAL A 108 2.65 5.26 -11.97
N SER A 109 2.20 4.61 -13.03
CA SER A 109 0.90 4.90 -13.65
C SER A 109 0.09 3.64 -13.91
N VAL A 110 -1.23 3.80 -13.88
CA VAL A 110 -2.20 2.79 -14.30
C VAL A 110 -3.19 3.43 -15.27
N LYS A 111 -3.45 2.75 -16.39
CA LYS A 111 -4.55 3.14 -17.27
C LYS A 111 -5.85 2.53 -16.77
N PHE A 112 -6.94 3.28 -16.87
CA PHE A 112 -8.24 2.85 -16.36
C PHE A 112 -8.77 1.62 -17.11
N ASP A 113 -8.49 1.50 -18.40
CA ASP A 113 -8.85 0.32 -19.21
C ASP A 113 -8.20 -0.99 -18.69
N GLN A 114 -6.95 -0.95 -18.22
CA GLN A 114 -6.22 -2.10 -17.65
C GLN A 114 -6.86 -2.64 -16.35
N ILE A 115 -7.65 -1.81 -15.68
CA ILE A 115 -8.39 -2.16 -14.47
C ILE A 115 -9.90 -2.24 -14.70
N GLY A 116 -10.35 -2.19 -15.96
CA GLY A 116 -11.76 -2.34 -16.32
C GLY A 116 -12.63 -1.11 -15.99
N LEU A 117 -12.02 0.06 -15.98
CA LEU A 117 -12.68 1.35 -15.77
C LEU A 117 -12.68 2.19 -17.06
N SER A 118 -13.63 3.12 -17.15
CA SER A 118 -13.76 4.02 -18.29
C SER A 118 -14.30 5.37 -17.85
N GLY A 119 -13.89 6.44 -18.52
CA GLY A 119 -14.35 7.79 -18.19
C GLY A 119 -13.55 8.41 -17.06
N SER A 120 -14.23 9.14 -16.19
CA SER A 120 -13.63 10.04 -15.22
C SER A 120 -13.99 9.64 -13.79
N HIS A 121 -12.98 9.50 -12.94
CA HIS A 121 -13.11 8.92 -11.60
C HIS A 121 -12.43 9.80 -10.54
N ASN A 122 -12.98 9.79 -9.33
CA ASN A 122 -12.37 10.40 -8.16
C ASN A 122 -11.31 9.45 -7.57
N VAL A 123 -10.16 10.01 -7.20
CA VAL A 123 -9.07 9.27 -6.57
C VAL A 123 -8.83 9.77 -5.15
N LYS A 124 -8.73 8.83 -4.22
CA LYS A 124 -8.42 9.09 -2.81
C LYS A 124 -7.22 8.25 -2.39
N ASP A 125 -6.27 8.87 -1.69
CA ASP A 125 -5.18 8.18 -1.01
C ASP A 125 -5.69 7.58 0.31
N LEU A 126 -5.52 6.26 0.48
CA LEU A 126 -6.01 5.53 1.65
C LEU A 126 -5.09 5.64 2.86
N TRP A 127 -3.81 5.95 2.67
CA TRP A 127 -2.87 6.14 3.77
C TRP A 127 -3.11 7.48 4.45
N THR A 128 -3.28 8.55 3.68
CA THR A 128 -3.47 9.91 4.20
C THR A 128 -4.94 10.32 4.34
N GLY A 129 -5.86 9.58 3.70
CA GLY A 129 -7.27 9.96 3.62
C GLY A 129 -7.55 11.12 2.66
N LYS A 130 -6.53 11.65 1.98
CA LYS A 130 -6.63 12.83 1.12
C LYS A 130 -7.35 12.50 -0.18
N LYS A 131 -8.34 13.32 -0.57
CA LYS A 131 -8.90 13.31 -1.92
C LYS A 131 -7.88 13.95 -2.86
N ILE A 132 -7.36 13.17 -3.81
CA ILE A 132 -6.33 13.64 -4.75
C ILE A 132 -6.96 14.48 -5.86
N GLY A 133 -8.11 14.06 -6.37
CA GLY A 133 -8.83 14.78 -7.41
C GLY A 133 -9.59 13.85 -8.34
N LYS A 134 -10.01 14.40 -9.49
CA LYS A 134 -10.71 13.68 -10.54
C LYS A 134 -9.78 13.48 -11.72
N PHE A 135 -9.70 12.25 -12.23
CA PHE A 135 -8.79 11.85 -13.31
C PHE A 135 -9.58 11.17 -14.42
N THR A 136 -9.06 11.19 -15.65
CA THR A 136 -9.71 10.61 -16.83
C THR A 136 -8.70 9.78 -17.61
N GLY A 137 -9.05 8.55 -17.96
CA GLY A 137 -8.22 7.64 -18.78
C GLY A 137 -7.06 6.96 -18.03
N SER A 138 -6.38 7.64 -17.11
CA SER A 138 -5.31 7.08 -16.30
C SER A 138 -5.14 7.81 -14.96
N PHE A 139 -4.41 7.19 -14.05
CA PHE A 139 -3.95 7.79 -12.81
C PHE A 139 -2.46 7.49 -12.63
N SER A 140 -1.68 8.51 -12.24
CA SER A 140 -0.26 8.39 -11.95
C SER A 140 0.11 9.13 -10.67
N GLN A 141 1.17 8.67 -10.02
CA GLN A 141 1.75 9.36 -8.88
C GLN A 141 3.27 9.15 -8.87
N LYS A 142 4.00 10.20 -8.46
CA LYS A 142 5.42 10.08 -8.13
C LYS A 142 5.58 9.32 -6.81
N ILE A 143 6.22 8.16 -6.86
CA ILE A 143 6.46 7.28 -5.71
C ILE A 143 7.96 7.26 -5.41
N ARG A 144 8.32 7.51 -4.15
CA ARG A 144 9.71 7.49 -3.71
C ARG A 144 10.37 6.13 -3.91
N MET A 145 11.69 6.11 -4.02
CA MET A 145 12.48 4.87 -3.99
C MET A 145 12.04 3.98 -2.82
N HIS A 146 11.80 2.69 -3.10
CA HIS A 146 11.26 1.69 -2.16
C HIS A 146 9.88 2.01 -1.56
N GLY A 147 9.20 3.04 -2.07
CA GLY A 147 7.91 3.50 -1.58
C GLY A 147 6.73 2.86 -2.28
N ALA A 148 5.56 3.09 -1.68
CA ALA A 148 4.29 2.69 -2.23
C ALA A 148 3.19 3.69 -1.93
N GLY A 149 2.16 3.69 -2.79
CA GLY A 149 0.89 4.37 -2.56
C GLY A 149 -0.27 3.40 -2.69
N LEU A 150 -1.33 3.63 -1.93
CA LEU A 150 -2.56 2.84 -1.99
C LEU A 150 -3.75 3.78 -2.16
N TYR A 151 -4.52 3.57 -3.22
CA TYR A 151 -5.54 4.48 -3.66
C TYR A 151 -6.87 3.76 -3.85
N LYS A 152 -7.95 4.51 -3.64
CA LYS A 152 -9.31 4.12 -4.04
C LYS A 152 -9.76 5.01 -5.20
N ILE A 153 -10.22 4.36 -6.27
CA ILE A 153 -10.76 4.98 -7.47
C ILE A 153 -12.26 4.71 -7.47
N SER A 154 -13.06 5.77 -7.37
CA SER A 154 -14.52 5.71 -7.34
C SER A 154 -15.13 6.56 -8.44
N ASN A 155 -16.42 6.34 -8.73
CA ASN A 155 -17.20 7.30 -9.50
C ASN A 155 -17.33 8.66 -8.81
#